data_AF-A0A0B1SWB6-F1
#
_entry.id   AF-A0A0B1SWB6-F1
#
_cell.length_a   1.000
_cell.length_b   1.000
_cell.length_c   1.000
_cell.angle_alpha   90.00
_cell.angle_beta   90.00
_cell.angle_gamma   90.00
#
_symmetry.space_group_name_H-M   'P 1'
#
loop_
_entity.id
_entity.type
_entity.pdbx_description
1 polymer ?
#
loop_
_entity_poly.entity_id
_entity_poly.type
_entity_poly.pdbx_seq_one_letter_code
_entity_poly.pdbx_strand_id
1 'polypeptide(L)'
;MTDRSTGKGAIPQHIQTQPRSAYQGQHARRQGTSQNAELFCPESSSTSETREEQYVLMTATAQAFNMDTMGYEPVMIFFDTGAQKSFINSDKSTKLRLPIARNTSFRVSGFGGQMENFAPNEVSLTLKNPTRGRVMKGVTMRTKFPLTSAMSTAKLSFVDSKLIRKGKIKVAQPSLEDRIITPDVLVGQHLIEGFLVRDQPCVTLPSGVVLTPTVFGFAISGKS
;
A
#
# COMPACT_ATOMS: atom_id res chain seq x y z
N MET A 1 38.64 53.57 -25.13
CA MET A 1 37.96 54.05 -26.36
C MET A 1 37.19 52.85 -26.91
N THR A 2 35.89 52.66 -26.61
CA THR A 2 34.71 53.17 -27.37
C THR A 2 34.86 52.89 -28.87
N ASP A 3 33.93 52.26 -29.60
CA ASP A 3 32.48 52.36 -29.52
C ASP A 3 31.74 51.24 -30.33
N ARG A 4 30.41 51.26 -30.22
CA ARG A 4 29.35 50.31 -30.60
C ARG A 4 28.94 50.28 -32.10
N SER A 5 28.34 49.13 -32.44
CA SER A 5 27.03 48.91 -33.13
C SER A 5 26.79 49.32 -34.61
N THR A 6 26.33 48.35 -35.41
CA THR A 6 25.12 48.26 -36.29
C THR A 6 25.33 47.08 -37.27
N GLY A 7 24.40 46.27 -37.77
CA GLY A 7 22.94 46.17 -37.70
C GLY A 7 22.36 45.80 -39.08
N LYS A 8 21.76 44.59 -39.22
CA LYS A 8 20.63 44.16 -40.09
C LYS A 8 20.84 43.34 -41.40
N GLY A 9 19.99 42.29 -41.50
CA GLY A 9 19.38 41.67 -42.71
C GLY A 9 19.85 40.22 -42.98
N ALA A 10 19.05 39.16 -43.18
CA ALA A 10 17.61 38.94 -43.33
C ALA A 10 17.24 37.44 -43.05
N ILE A 11 15.97 37.16 -42.74
CA ILE A 11 15.26 35.86 -42.49
C ILE A 11 14.44 35.50 -43.78
N PRO A 12 13.84 34.29 -44.06
CA PRO A 12 13.73 32.99 -43.33
C PRO A 12 14.05 31.74 -44.19
N GLN A 13 14.17 30.56 -43.56
CA GLN A 13 13.73 29.31 -44.19
C GLN A 13 12.70 28.57 -43.34
N HIS A 14 11.61 28.25 -44.02
CA HIS A 14 10.36 27.68 -43.60
C HIS A 14 10.47 26.15 -43.67
N ILE A 15 10.52 25.46 -42.52
CA ILE A 15 10.40 24.00 -42.49
C ILE A 15 8.95 23.65 -42.13
N GLN A 16 8.28 23.08 -43.12
CA GLN A 16 6.92 22.57 -43.05
C GLN A 16 6.78 21.47 -41.99
N THR A 17 5.91 21.72 -41.02
CA THR A 17 5.25 20.69 -40.22
C THR A 17 4.30 19.88 -41.10
N GLN A 18 4.56 18.57 -41.22
CA GLN A 18 3.54 17.62 -41.66
C GLN A 18 2.82 17.04 -40.43
N PRO A 19 1.47 17.00 -40.41
CA PRO A 19 0.72 16.32 -39.37
C PRO A 19 0.70 14.81 -39.66
N ARG A 20 1.19 13.99 -38.73
CA ARG A 20 0.95 12.54 -38.78
C ARG A 20 -0.43 12.22 -38.20
N SER A 21 -1.21 11.62 -39.09
CA SER A 21 -2.54 11.01 -38.98
C SER A 21 -3.00 10.56 -37.59
N ALA A 22 -4.26 10.87 -37.30
CA ALA A 22 -5.03 10.39 -36.16
C ALA A 22 -5.28 8.88 -36.26
N TYR A 23 -4.80 8.12 -35.28
CA TYR A 23 -5.38 6.83 -34.96
C TYR A 23 -6.53 7.03 -33.98
N GLN A 24 -7.74 7.01 -34.51
CA GLN A 24 -8.98 6.81 -33.78
C GLN A 24 -8.98 5.36 -33.25
N GLY A 25 -8.63 5.21 -31.97
CA GLY A 25 -8.91 4.02 -31.17
C GLY A 25 -9.79 4.42 -30.01
N GLN A 26 -11.10 4.38 -30.21
CA GLN A 26 -12.08 4.53 -29.12
C GLN A 26 -11.99 3.31 -28.21
N HIS A 27 -11.35 3.45 -27.06
CA HIS A 27 -11.75 2.76 -25.84
C HIS A 27 -11.48 3.70 -24.66
N ALA A 28 -12.54 4.05 -23.94
CA ALA A 28 -12.46 4.83 -22.72
C ALA A 28 -11.52 4.14 -21.72
N ARG A 29 -10.30 4.66 -21.61
CA ARG A 29 -9.27 4.13 -20.73
C ARG A 29 -9.68 4.47 -19.30
N ARG A 30 -10.11 3.45 -18.54
CA ARG A 30 -10.38 3.55 -17.10
C ARG A 30 -9.18 4.22 -16.42
N GLN A 31 -9.46 5.23 -15.63
CA GLN A 31 -8.46 5.93 -14.81
C GLN A 31 -7.72 4.92 -13.94
N GLY A 32 -6.40 5.08 -13.86
CA GLY A 32 -5.45 4.08 -13.39
C GLY A 32 -5.76 3.50 -12.02
N THR A 33 -5.90 2.18 -11.98
CA THR A 33 -5.80 1.40 -10.75
C THR A 33 -4.33 1.21 -10.39
N SER A 34 -4.01 1.37 -9.11
CA SER A 34 -2.68 1.09 -8.56
C SER A 34 -2.32 -0.38 -8.85
N GLN A 35 -1.21 -0.64 -9.53
CA GLN A 35 -0.79 -1.98 -9.99
C GLN A 35 -0.34 -2.94 -8.85
N ASN A 36 -0.62 -2.60 -7.60
CA ASN A 36 -0.25 -3.45 -6.48
C ASN A 36 -1.36 -4.50 -6.26
N ALA A 37 -0.98 -5.77 -6.48
CA ALA A 37 -1.74 -6.98 -6.20
C ALA A 37 -3.25 -6.92 -6.46
N GLU A 38 -3.65 -6.95 -7.74
CA GLU A 38 -5.02 -7.27 -8.12
C GLU A 38 -5.21 -8.80 -8.11
N LEU A 39 -6.00 -9.31 -7.15
CA LEU A 39 -6.57 -10.65 -7.26
C LEU A 39 -7.82 -10.56 -8.13
N PHE A 40 -7.77 -11.16 -9.32
CA PHE A 40 -8.93 -11.34 -10.19
C PHE A 40 -9.53 -12.72 -9.89
N CYS A 41 -10.66 -12.77 -9.19
CA CYS A 41 -11.42 -14.01 -9.02
C CYS A 41 -12.31 -14.24 -10.25
N PRO A 42 -12.10 -15.28 -11.07
CA PRO A 42 -13.06 -15.64 -12.11
C PRO A 42 -14.34 -16.21 -11.46
N GLU A 43 -15.51 -15.81 -11.94
CA GLU A 43 -16.76 -16.50 -11.65
C GLU A 43 -16.68 -17.92 -12.25
N SER A 44 -16.48 -18.95 -11.41
CA SER A 44 -16.48 -20.34 -11.87
C SER A 44 -17.79 -21.04 -11.51
N SER A 45 -18.62 -21.26 -12.51
CA SER A 45 -19.66 -22.29 -12.50
C SER A 45 -19.04 -23.64 -12.90
N SER A 46 -18.51 -24.41 -11.94
CA SER A 46 -18.44 -25.88 -12.07
C SER A 46 -18.13 -26.58 -10.75
N THR A 47 -18.92 -27.61 -10.47
CA THR A 47 -18.77 -28.57 -9.37
C THR A 47 -17.59 -29.50 -9.65
N SER A 48 -16.41 -29.13 -9.16
CA SER A 48 -15.33 -30.06 -8.86
C SER A 48 -14.60 -29.55 -7.62
N GLU A 49 -14.38 -30.39 -6.61
CA GLU A 49 -13.63 -30.05 -5.39
C GLU A 49 -12.14 -29.86 -5.71
N THR A 50 -11.83 -28.84 -6.49
CA THR A 50 -10.49 -28.29 -6.56
C THR A 50 -10.29 -27.50 -5.27
N ARG A 51 -9.25 -27.85 -4.50
CA ARG A 51 -8.83 -27.00 -3.37
C ARG A 51 -8.48 -25.64 -3.96
N GLU A 52 -9.36 -24.66 -3.76
CA GLU A 52 -9.09 -23.27 -4.15
C GLU A 52 -7.83 -22.81 -3.44
N GLU A 53 -6.77 -22.54 -4.20
CA GLU A 53 -5.54 -22.00 -3.66
C GLU A 53 -5.80 -20.57 -3.17
N GLN A 54 -5.48 -20.30 -1.91
CA GLN A 54 -5.62 -18.98 -1.34
C GLN A 54 -4.25 -18.30 -1.27
N TYR A 55 -4.17 -17.04 -1.72
CA TYR A 55 -3.00 -16.18 -1.58
C TYR A 55 -3.30 -15.05 -0.60
N VAL A 56 -2.60 -15.07 0.54
CA VAL A 56 -2.80 -14.09 1.61
C VAL A 56 -1.65 -13.09 1.63
N LEU A 57 -1.98 -11.81 1.49
CA LEU A 57 -1.03 -10.72 1.66
C LEU A 57 -0.84 -10.36 3.14
N MET A 58 0.40 -10.00 3.49
CA MET A 58 0.75 -9.70 4.87
C MET A 58 0.08 -8.40 5.33
N THR A 59 -0.88 -8.53 6.24
CA THR A 59 -1.65 -7.40 6.78
C THR A 59 -1.71 -7.41 8.30
N ALA A 60 -1.86 -6.23 8.88
CA ALA A 60 -2.03 -6.04 10.32
C ALA A 60 -3.02 -4.91 10.62
N THR A 61 -3.73 -5.04 11.74
CA THR A 61 -4.53 -3.98 12.33
C THR A 61 -3.67 -3.23 13.34
N ALA A 62 -3.61 -1.91 13.20
CA ALA A 62 -3.08 -1.03 14.22
C ALA A 62 -4.14 -0.03 14.66
N GLN A 63 -3.86 0.67 15.76
CA GLN A 63 -4.60 1.84 16.18
C GLN A 63 -3.81 3.09 15.78
N ALA A 64 -4.38 3.94 14.93
CA ALA A 64 -3.82 5.24 14.61
C ALA A 64 -4.39 6.31 15.53
N PHE A 65 -3.53 7.20 16.03
CA PHE A 65 -3.98 8.36 16.80
C PHE A 65 -4.64 9.39 15.86
N ASN A 66 -5.88 9.72 16.16
CA ASN A 66 -6.64 10.75 15.48
C ASN A 66 -6.49 12.08 16.24
N MET A 67 -5.94 13.09 15.58
CA MET A 67 -5.66 14.39 16.19
C MET A 67 -6.92 15.24 16.39
N ASP A 68 -8.01 14.94 15.69
CA ASP A 68 -9.31 15.60 15.82
C ASP A 68 -10.03 15.14 17.09
N THR A 69 -10.19 13.81 17.19
CA THR A 69 -10.93 13.18 18.29
C THR A 69 -10.08 12.98 19.55
N MET A 70 -8.75 13.20 19.44
CA MET A 70 -7.76 12.90 20.48
C MET A 70 -7.83 11.43 20.95
N GLY A 71 -8.25 10.55 20.05
CA GLY A 71 -8.49 9.13 20.30
C GLY A 71 -7.71 8.22 19.37
N TYR A 72 -7.89 6.92 19.56
CA TYR A 72 -7.30 5.90 18.69
C TYR A 72 -8.39 5.24 17.85
N GLU A 73 -8.18 5.17 16.54
CA GLU A 73 -9.06 4.50 15.59
C GLU A 73 -8.33 3.39 14.82
N PRO A 74 -9.02 2.32 14.40
CA PRO A 74 -8.38 1.25 13.65
C PRO A 74 -7.91 1.72 12.26
N VAL A 75 -6.75 1.20 11.86
CA VAL A 75 -6.20 1.30 10.51
C VAL A 75 -5.71 -0.07 10.04
N MET A 76 -5.91 -0.35 8.75
CA MET A 76 -5.37 -1.54 8.10
C MET A 76 -4.02 -1.25 7.46
N ILE A 77 -3.00 -2.00 7.87
CA ILE A 77 -1.64 -1.93 7.35
C ILE A 77 -1.40 -3.10 6.41
N PHE A 78 -0.91 -2.80 5.21
CA PHE A 78 -0.38 -3.74 4.25
C PHE A 78 1.14 -3.62 4.17
N PHE A 79 1.85 -4.74 4.30
CA PHE A 79 3.30 -4.78 4.18
C PHE A 79 3.69 -5.22 2.77
N ASP A 80 4.35 -4.34 2.04
CA ASP A 80 4.70 -4.52 0.63
C ASP A 80 6.20 -4.33 0.43
N THR A 81 6.95 -5.44 0.45
CA THR A 81 8.40 -5.42 0.16
C THR A 81 8.71 -5.03 -1.29
N GLY A 82 7.73 -5.09 -2.20
CA GLY A 82 7.87 -4.64 -3.58
C GLY A 82 7.83 -3.11 -3.70
N ALA A 83 7.26 -2.42 -2.73
CA ALA A 83 7.25 -0.96 -2.69
C ALA A 83 8.51 -0.40 -2.01
N GLN A 84 9.21 0.53 -2.66
CA GLN A 84 10.37 1.20 -2.04
C GLN A 84 9.96 2.17 -0.93
N LYS A 85 8.82 2.85 -1.10
CA LYS A 85 8.30 3.87 -0.20
C LYS A 85 7.00 3.42 0.44
N SER A 86 6.67 4.06 1.56
CA SER A 86 5.50 3.75 2.37
C SER A 86 4.53 4.92 2.31
N PHE A 87 3.25 4.59 2.30
CA PHE A 87 2.18 5.53 2.05
C PHE A 87 1.03 5.36 3.04
N ILE A 88 0.30 6.44 3.28
CA ILE A 88 -1.02 6.42 3.90
C ILE A 88 -2.04 6.94 2.89
N ASN A 89 -3.25 6.39 2.93
CA ASN A 89 -4.36 6.84 2.10
C ASN A 89 -4.66 8.33 2.40
N SER A 90 -4.75 9.16 1.35
CA SER A 90 -4.99 10.61 1.50
C SER A 90 -6.27 10.93 2.28
N ASP A 91 -7.35 10.18 2.06
CA ASP A 91 -8.62 10.38 2.76
C ASP A 91 -8.49 10.01 4.24
N LYS A 92 -7.81 8.89 4.52
CA LYS A 92 -7.56 8.47 5.91
C LYS A 92 -6.66 9.45 6.65
N SER A 93 -5.61 9.96 6.00
CA SER A 93 -4.75 11.02 6.55
C SER A 93 -5.55 12.27 6.90
N THR A 94 -6.49 12.67 6.05
CA THR A 94 -7.35 13.83 6.28
C THR A 94 -8.30 13.60 7.46
N LYS A 95 -8.95 12.43 7.53
CA LYS A 95 -9.83 12.04 8.64
C LYS A 95 -9.12 11.98 9.99
N LEU A 96 -7.87 11.51 9.99
CA LEU A 96 -7.01 11.46 11.18
C LEU A 96 -6.44 12.83 11.58
N ARG A 97 -6.62 13.87 10.75
CA ARG A 97 -6.03 15.21 10.91
C ARG A 97 -4.52 15.15 11.13
N LEU A 98 -3.82 14.34 10.35
CA LEU A 98 -2.38 14.16 10.52
C LEU A 98 -1.62 15.46 10.22
N PRO A 99 -0.60 15.80 11.04
CA PRO A 99 0.23 16.96 10.79
C PRO A 99 1.06 16.76 9.51
N ILE A 100 1.03 17.76 8.64
CA ILE A 100 1.85 17.82 7.44
C ILE A 100 3.23 18.34 7.84
N ALA A 101 4.25 17.50 7.71
CA ALA A 101 5.62 17.84 8.00
C ALA A 101 6.25 18.64 6.84
N ARG A 102 5.96 18.26 5.59
CA ARG A 102 6.48 18.89 4.36
C ARG A 102 5.52 18.74 3.19
N ASN A 103 5.45 19.76 2.34
CA ASN A 103 4.84 19.69 1.01
C ASN A 103 5.96 19.46 -0.02
N THR A 104 6.04 18.27 -0.62
CA THR A 104 7.03 17.97 -1.66
C THR A 104 6.37 17.26 -2.82
N SER A 105 6.58 17.72 -4.05
CA SER A 105 6.22 16.94 -5.24
C SER A 105 7.14 15.72 -5.37
N PHE A 106 6.57 14.55 -5.63
CA PHE A 106 7.33 13.31 -5.78
C PHE A 106 6.85 12.56 -7.03
N ARG A 107 7.79 11.96 -7.76
CA ARG A 107 7.47 11.09 -8.90
C ARG A 107 7.67 9.65 -8.46
N VAL A 108 6.61 8.86 -8.50
CA VAL A 108 6.72 7.40 -8.28
C VAL A 108 6.69 6.72 -9.65
N SER A 109 7.72 5.92 -9.93
CA SER A 109 7.65 4.95 -11.02
C SER A 109 7.05 3.67 -10.47
N GLY A 110 5.93 3.24 -11.04
CA GLY A 110 5.38 1.91 -10.81
C GLY A 110 6.12 0.85 -11.63
N PHE A 111 5.68 -0.40 -11.50
CA PHE A 111 6.10 -1.48 -12.40
C PHE A 111 5.75 -1.12 -13.86
N GLY A 112 6.61 -1.55 -14.79
CA GLY A 112 6.44 -1.25 -16.23
C GLY A 112 6.80 0.19 -16.65
N GLY A 113 7.46 0.97 -15.80
CA GLY A 113 7.96 2.31 -16.15
C GLY A 113 6.89 3.39 -16.25
N GLN A 114 5.65 3.08 -15.82
CA GLN A 114 4.59 4.08 -15.72
C GLN A 114 4.92 5.06 -14.59
N MET A 115 4.94 6.34 -14.95
CA MET A 115 5.23 7.42 -14.00
C MET A 115 3.92 8.05 -13.54
N GLU A 116 3.65 7.94 -12.25
CA GLU A 116 2.56 8.67 -11.62
C GLU A 116 3.14 9.94 -10.98
N ASN A 117 2.66 11.10 -11.45
CA ASN A 117 2.94 12.38 -10.81
C ASN A 117 1.80 12.65 -9.81
N PHE A 118 2.14 12.70 -8.52
CA PHE A 118 1.24 13.21 -7.50
C PHE A 118 2.02 14.15 -6.57
N ALA A 119 1.31 15.03 -5.89
CA ALA A 119 1.88 15.93 -4.89
C ALA A 119 1.60 15.36 -3.49
N PRO A 120 2.38 14.37 -3.02
CA PRO A 120 2.15 13.79 -1.70
C PRO A 120 2.53 14.78 -0.61
N ASN A 121 1.69 14.86 0.42
CA ASN A 121 2.09 15.44 1.69
C ASN A 121 2.95 14.41 2.43
N GLU A 122 4.02 14.87 3.06
CA GLU A 122 4.71 14.07 4.06
C GLU A 122 4.02 14.31 5.40
N VAL A 123 3.55 13.24 6.03
CA VAL A 123 2.77 13.29 7.28
C VAL A 123 3.42 12.42 8.35
N SER A 124 3.15 12.75 9.61
CA SER A 124 3.66 12.00 10.76
C SER A 124 2.53 11.26 11.47
N LEU A 125 2.64 9.93 11.52
CA LEU A 125 1.65 9.04 12.11
C LEU A 125 2.10 8.54 13.49
N THR A 126 1.14 8.37 14.41
CA THR A 126 1.33 7.64 15.66
C THR A 126 0.49 6.38 15.65
N LEU A 127 1.15 5.22 15.74
CA LEU A 127 0.52 3.90 15.71
C LEU A 127 0.64 3.22 17.07
N LYS A 128 -0.38 2.44 17.43
CA LYS A 128 -0.43 1.69 18.68
C LYS A 128 -0.83 0.23 18.42
N ASN A 129 -0.17 -0.69 19.10
CA ASN A 129 -0.59 -2.08 19.15
C ASN A 129 -1.90 -2.20 19.94
N PRO A 130 -2.98 -2.73 19.33
CA PRO A 130 -4.30 -2.80 19.96
C PRO A 130 -4.33 -3.71 21.19
N THR A 131 -3.45 -4.71 21.26
CA THR A 131 -3.43 -5.72 22.35
C THR A 131 -2.40 -5.41 23.43
N ARG A 132 -1.19 -5.00 23.05
CA ARG A 132 -0.06 -4.79 23.98
C ARG A 132 0.15 -3.33 24.36
N GLY A 133 -0.53 -2.39 23.69
CA GLY A 133 -0.43 -0.97 23.98
C GLY A 133 0.89 -0.29 23.58
N ARG A 134 1.86 -1.02 23.01
CA ARG A 134 3.12 -0.45 22.48
C ARG A 134 2.82 0.62 21.43
N VAL A 135 3.45 1.78 21.56
CA VAL A 135 3.24 2.95 20.67
C VAL A 135 4.48 3.21 19.83
N MET A 136 4.28 3.45 18.53
CA MET A 136 5.26 3.97 17.58
C MET A 136 4.86 5.40 17.25
N LYS A 137 5.66 6.38 17.68
CA LYS A 137 5.43 7.80 17.42
C LYS A 137 6.27 8.26 16.24
N GLY A 138 5.80 9.27 15.52
CA GLY A 138 6.61 9.95 14.50
C GLY A 138 6.89 9.11 13.27
N VAL A 139 6.02 8.16 12.91
CA VAL A 139 6.21 7.35 11.70
C VAL A 139 5.91 8.23 10.49
N THR A 140 6.96 8.67 9.79
CA THR A 140 6.84 9.54 8.62
C THR A 140 6.44 8.74 7.37
N MET A 141 5.37 9.14 6.70
CA MET A 141 4.85 8.50 5.48
C MET A 141 4.36 9.56 4.49
N ARG A 142 4.18 9.17 3.22
CA ARG A 142 3.62 10.04 2.18
C ARG A 142 2.13 9.75 1.97
N THR A 143 1.33 10.76 1.68
CA THR A 143 -0.07 10.55 1.28
C THR A 143 -0.13 10.06 -0.17
N LYS A 144 -0.96 9.06 -0.46
CA LYS A 144 -1.27 8.62 -1.84
C LYS A 144 -2.73 8.18 -1.93
N PHE A 145 -3.35 8.43 -3.08
CA PHE A 145 -4.65 7.86 -3.43
C PHE A 145 -4.72 7.54 -4.94
N PRO A 146 -5.21 6.36 -5.35
CA PRO A 146 -5.49 5.18 -4.52
C PRO A 146 -4.20 4.51 -4.02
N LEU A 147 -4.26 3.77 -2.90
CA LEU A 147 -3.10 3.00 -2.40
C LEU A 147 -2.91 1.69 -3.17
N THR A 148 -3.90 0.82 -3.11
CA THR A 148 -3.90 -0.54 -3.66
C THR A 148 -5.35 -1.01 -3.78
N SER A 149 -5.58 -2.07 -4.55
CA SER A 149 -6.88 -2.72 -4.62
C SER A 149 -7.24 -3.42 -3.30
N ALA A 150 -8.53 -3.72 -3.12
CA ALA A 150 -9.00 -4.50 -1.98
C ALA A 150 -8.43 -5.92 -2.03
N MET A 151 -8.28 -6.56 -0.86
CA MET A 151 -7.66 -7.88 -0.71
C MET A 151 -8.37 -8.73 0.34
N SER A 152 -8.28 -10.05 0.24
CA SER A 152 -8.84 -10.97 1.24
C SER A 152 -7.91 -11.15 2.44
N THR A 153 -8.49 -11.29 3.63
CA THR A 153 -7.81 -11.84 4.80
C THR A 153 -7.65 -13.35 4.67
N ALA A 154 -6.95 -13.98 5.62
CA ALA A 154 -6.74 -15.42 5.58
C ALA A 154 -8.01 -16.16 5.99
N LYS A 155 -8.55 -17.01 5.11
CA LYS A 155 -9.48 -18.07 5.52
C LYS A 155 -8.67 -19.19 6.15
N LEU A 156 -8.72 -19.26 7.48
CA LEU A 156 -7.97 -20.27 8.23
C LEU A 156 -8.70 -21.60 8.27
N SER A 157 -7.95 -22.70 8.13
CA SER A 157 -8.48 -24.03 8.40
C SER A 157 -8.82 -24.20 9.89
N PHE A 158 -9.65 -25.19 10.21
CA PHE A 158 -9.93 -25.56 11.59
C PHE A 158 -8.65 -25.91 12.37
N VAL A 159 -7.73 -26.61 11.73
CA VAL A 159 -6.46 -27.05 12.33
C VAL A 159 -5.60 -25.85 12.69
N ASP A 160 -5.45 -24.89 11.76
CA ASP A 160 -4.68 -23.67 11.96
C ASP A 160 -5.29 -22.81 13.07
N SER A 161 -6.60 -22.60 13.01
CA SER A 161 -7.35 -21.85 14.01
C SER A 161 -7.19 -22.45 15.40
N LYS A 162 -7.23 -23.78 15.52
CA LYS A 162 -7.02 -24.50 16.79
C LYS A 162 -5.59 -24.33 17.29
N LEU A 163 -4.58 -24.40 16.40
CA LEU A 163 -3.18 -24.20 16.76
C LEU A 163 -2.95 -22.77 17.29
N ILE A 164 -3.43 -21.76 16.57
CA ILE A 164 -3.35 -20.34 16.99
C ILE A 164 -3.97 -20.14 18.38
N ARG A 165 -5.18 -20.67 18.60
CA ARG A 165 -5.87 -20.57 19.89
C ARG A 165 -5.12 -21.28 21.01
N LYS A 166 -4.67 -22.52 20.79
CA LYS A 166 -3.92 -23.31 21.78
C LYS A 166 -2.59 -22.66 22.13
N GLY A 167 -1.90 -22.10 21.14
CA GLY A 167 -0.65 -21.36 21.32
C GLY A 167 -0.82 -19.95 21.90
N LYS A 168 -2.07 -19.50 22.15
CA LYS A 168 -2.40 -18.13 22.58
C LYS A 168 -1.75 -17.07 21.68
N ILE A 169 -1.61 -17.39 20.39
CA ILE A 169 -0.96 -16.52 19.41
C ILE A 169 -1.85 -15.30 19.17
N LYS A 170 -1.28 -14.11 19.33
CA LYS A 170 -1.96 -12.84 19.05
C LYS A 170 -1.77 -12.49 17.59
N VAL A 171 -2.77 -12.83 16.77
CA VAL A 171 -2.83 -12.44 15.36
C VAL A 171 -3.09 -10.94 15.24
N ALA A 172 -2.55 -10.32 14.20
CA ALA A 172 -2.72 -8.90 13.93
C ALA A 172 -3.95 -8.61 13.04
N GLN A 173 -4.62 -9.62 12.49
CA GLN A 173 -5.86 -9.43 11.73
C GLN A 173 -7.03 -9.04 12.65
N PRO A 174 -8.03 -8.27 12.14
CA PRO A 174 -9.18 -7.83 12.95
C PRO A 174 -9.99 -9.00 13.51
N SER A 175 -10.10 -10.06 12.71
CA SER A 175 -10.75 -11.32 13.05
C SER A 175 -10.04 -12.47 12.32
N LEU A 176 -10.40 -13.71 12.69
CA LEU A 176 -9.97 -14.93 11.98
C LEU A 176 -10.95 -15.31 10.84
N GLU A 177 -11.84 -14.39 10.49
CA GLU A 177 -12.84 -14.59 9.44
C GLU A 177 -12.28 -14.11 8.10
N ASP A 178 -12.76 -14.75 7.03
CA ASP A 178 -12.51 -14.29 5.67
C ASP A 178 -13.30 -13.01 5.40
N ARG A 179 -12.58 -11.95 5.03
CA ARG A 179 -13.11 -10.62 4.78
C ARG A 179 -12.30 -9.92 3.70
N ILE A 180 -13.00 -9.18 2.85
CA ILE A 180 -12.39 -8.21 1.96
C ILE A 180 -12.06 -6.94 2.73
N ILE A 181 -10.82 -6.49 2.64
CA ILE A 181 -10.31 -5.29 3.29
C ILE A 181 -9.64 -4.36 2.27
N THR A 182 -9.65 -3.07 2.56
CA THR A 182 -8.86 -2.07 1.83
C THR A 182 -7.84 -1.47 2.80
N PRO A 183 -6.53 -1.58 2.52
CA PRO A 183 -5.52 -0.99 3.38
C PRO A 183 -5.59 0.53 3.44
N ASP A 184 -5.41 1.06 4.65
CA ASP A 184 -5.25 2.49 4.92
C ASP A 184 -3.79 2.92 4.80
N VAL A 185 -2.88 1.99 5.03
CA VAL A 185 -1.43 2.22 5.12
C VAL A 185 -0.71 1.11 4.35
N LEU A 186 0.26 1.49 3.53
CA LEU A 186 1.18 0.60 2.85
C LEU A 186 2.58 0.83 3.42
N VAL A 187 3.19 -0.19 4.00
CA VAL A 187 4.56 -0.18 4.52
C VAL A 187 5.49 -0.79 3.48
N GLY A 188 6.22 0.07 2.78
CA GLY A 188 7.28 -0.29 1.87
C GLY A 188 8.59 -0.64 2.58
N GLN A 189 9.54 -1.13 1.77
CA GLN A 189 10.84 -1.65 2.19
C GLN A 189 11.62 -0.70 3.11
N HIS A 190 11.58 0.62 2.87
CA HIS A 190 12.38 1.56 3.66
C HIS A 190 11.95 1.69 5.13
N LEU A 191 10.73 1.26 5.50
CA LEU A 191 10.27 1.25 6.89
C LEU A 191 10.10 -0.15 7.45
N ILE A 192 10.14 -1.20 6.64
CA ILE A 192 9.68 -2.54 7.03
C ILE A 192 10.42 -3.10 8.26
N GLU A 193 11.72 -2.82 8.37
CA GLU A 193 12.55 -3.23 9.50
C GLU A 193 12.04 -2.72 10.85
N GLY A 194 11.45 -1.52 10.90
CA GLY A 194 10.90 -0.95 12.13
C GLY A 194 9.57 -1.57 12.56
N PHE A 195 8.93 -2.36 11.68
CA PHE A 195 7.63 -2.98 11.92
C PHE A 195 7.70 -4.49 12.18
N LEU A 196 8.75 -5.17 11.70
CA LEU A 196 8.96 -6.60 11.94
C LEU A 196 9.69 -6.83 13.27
N VAL A 197 9.33 -7.93 13.95
CA VAL A 197 9.94 -8.32 15.24
C VAL A 197 10.85 -9.51 14.97
N ARG A 198 12.09 -9.24 14.55
CA ARG A 198 13.02 -10.27 14.03
C ARG A 198 13.66 -11.18 15.08
N ASP A 199 13.61 -10.78 16.33
CA ASP A 199 14.02 -11.60 17.48
C ASP A 199 12.99 -12.71 17.81
N GLN A 200 11.80 -12.65 17.20
CA GLN A 200 10.79 -13.69 17.28
C GLN A 200 10.74 -14.51 15.97
N PRO A 201 10.67 -15.85 16.02
CA PRO A 201 10.61 -16.67 14.81
C PRO A 201 9.24 -16.61 14.14
N CYS A 202 9.23 -16.75 12.82
CA CYS A 202 8.02 -17.04 12.06
C CYS A 202 7.48 -18.44 12.40
N VAL A 203 6.16 -18.62 12.30
CA VAL A 203 5.50 -19.91 12.51
C VAL A 203 4.75 -20.30 11.25
N THR A 204 5.15 -21.42 10.63
CA THR A 204 4.41 -22.02 9.52
C THR A 204 3.26 -22.85 10.08
N LEU A 205 2.04 -22.56 9.64
CA LEU A 205 0.85 -23.31 10.00
C LEU A 205 0.70 -24.58 9.14
N PRO A 206 -0.06 -25.60 9.60
CA PRO A 206 -0.31 -26.82 8.84
C PRO A 206 -0.83 -26.62 7.42
N SER A 207 -1.59 -25.56 7.14
CA SER A 207 -2.02 -25.23 5.77
C SER A 207 -0.92 -24.67 4.87
N GLY A 208 0.22 -24.25 5.41
CA GLY A 208 1.32 -23.63 4.67
C GLY A 208 1.39 -22.11 4.82
N VAL A 209 0.34 -21.43 5.31
CA VAL A 209 0.43 -20.00 5.63
C VAL A 209 1.41 -19.75 6.77
N VAL A 210 2.04 -18.59 6.74
CA VAL A 210 3.09 -18.18 7.67
C VAL A 210 2.59 -17.06 8.56
N LEU A 211 2.85 -17.21 9.86
CA LEU A 211 2.68 -16.19 10.87
C LEU A 211 4.00 -15.45 11.06
N THR A 212 4.04 -14.19 10.66
CA THR A 212 5.22 -13.32 10.76
C THR A 212 5.05 -12.35 11.93
N PRO A 213 5.98 -12.32 12.90
CA PRO A 213 5.94 -11.38 14.01
C PRO A 213 6.06 -9.93 13.56
N THR A 214 5.11 -9.10 14.00
CA THR A 214 5.15 -7.65 13.82
C THR A 214 4.96 -6.95 15.16
N VAL A 215 5.24 -5.65 15.18
CA VAL A 215 4.95 -4.77 16.31
C VAL A 215 3.47 -4.76 16.72
N PHE A 216 2.55 -5.22 15.87
CA PHE A 216 1.10 -5.30 16.11
C PHE A 216 0.59 -6.71 16.48
N GLY A 217 1.46 -7.72 16.46
CA GLY A 217 1.10 -9.13 16.58
C GLY A 217 1.57 -9.93 15.37
N PHE A 218 1.16 -11.19 15.26
CA PHE A 218 1.51 -12.03 14.12
C PHE A 218 0.63 -11.70 12.92
N ALA A 219 1.24 -11.18 11.84
CA ALA A 219 0.59 -11.03 10.56
C ALA A 219 0.54 -12.39 9.84
N ILE A 220 -0.56 -12.67 9.14
CA ILE A 220 -0.75 -13.92 8.38
C ILE A 220 -0.49 -13.63 6.91
N SER A 221 0.28 -14.49 6.25
CA SER A 221 0.57 -14.37 4.82
C SER A 221 0.97 -15.70 4.19
N GLY A 222 0.99 -15.77 2.86
CA GLY A 222 1.47 -16.93 2.12
C GLY A 222 0.35 -17.66 1.39
N LYS A 223 0.64 -18.91 1.04
CA LYS A 223 -0.24 -19.78 0.25
C LYS A 223 -0.77 -20.93 1.11
N SER A 224 -2.06 -21.24 0.96
CA SER A 224 -2.71 -22.45 1.50
C SER A 224 -3.54 -23.17 0.46
#